data_AF-A0A953E7X0-F1
#
_entry.id   AF-A0A953E7X0-F1
#
_cell.length_a   1.000
_cell.length_b   1.000
_cell.length_c   1.000
_cell.angle_alpha   90.00
_cell.angle_beta   90.00
_cell.angle_gamma   90.00
#
_symmetry.space_group_name_H-M   'P 1'
#
loop_
_entity.id
_entity.type
_entity.pdbx_description
1 polymer ?
#
loop_
_entity_poly.entity_id
_entity_poly.type
_entity_poly.pdbx_seq_one_letter_code
_entity_poly.pdbx_strand_id
1 'polypeptide(L)'
;MAQEVTSRRSLFRQEAIEFQRNARQWGRVLPIQPLPTRIMVWLITAAAASIIAFLFLAHYARKETVIGYLTPASGTARIVAPQQGTISAVYVREGQRVEEGQPLLSVTTDQIAADGKDVNATILSTLAR
;
A
#
# COMPACT_ATOMS: atom_id res chain seq x y z
N MET A 1 -98.19 -4.79 10.90
CA MET A 1 -97.13 -5.61 11.53
C MET A 1 -96.96 -6.86 10.69
N ALA A 2 -95.79 -7.41 10.37
CA ALA A 2 -94.43 -6.91 10.23
C ALA A 2 -93.75 -7.99 9.38
N GLN A 3 -93.24 -7.57 8.22
CA GLN A 3 -92.14 -8.13 7.43
C GLN A 3 -92.06 -9.67 7.23
N GLU A 4 -92.62 -10.13 6.12
CA GLU A 4 -92.09 -11.28 5.39
C GLU A 4 -90.67 -10.95 4.90
N VAL A 5 -89.68 -11.63 5.47
CA VAL A 5 -88.29 -11.60 5.01
C VAL A 5 -88.22 -12.40 3.70
N THR A 6 -88.62 -11.80 2.59
CA THR A 6 -88.34 -12.38 1.27
C THR A 6 -86.85 -12.24 1.02
N SER A 7 -86.13 -13.33 1.29
CA SER A 7 -84.72 -13.51 0.94
C SER A 7 -84.53 -13.11 -0.52
N ARG A 8 -83.86 -11.98 -0.73
CA ARG A 8 -83.58 -11.40 -2.04
C ARG A 8 -82.57 -12.32 -2.72
N ARG A 9 -83.08 -13.32 -3.45
CA ARG A 9 -82.30 -14.34 -4.17
C ARG A 9 -81.17 -13.63 -4.92
N SER A 10 -79.93 -13.89 -4.51
CA SER A 10 -78.76 -13.25 -5.12
C SER A 10 -78.70 -13.66 -6.59
N LEU A 11 -79.05 -12.73 -7.48
CA LEU A 11 -79.09 -12.95 -8.93
C LEU A 11 -77.69 -13.20 -9.54
N PHE A 12 -76.64 -12.95 -8.75
CA PHE A 12 -75.26 -13.15 -9.13
C PHE A 12 -74.54 -13.95 -8.06
N ARG A 13 -73.72 -14.92 -8.51
CA ARG A 13 -72.78 -15.65 -7.67
C ARG A 13 -71.84 -14.63 -7.00
N GLN A 14 -71.70 -14.69 -5.68
CA GLN A 14 -70.84 -13.74 -4.96
C GLN A 14 -69.39 -13.83 -5.44
N GLU A 15 -68.93 -15.03 -5.82
CA GLU A 15 -67.60 -15.26 -6.38
C GLU A 15 -67.35 -14.46 -7.68
N ALA A 16 -68.40 -14.24 -8.49
CA ALA A 16 -68.29 -13.44 -9.72
C ALA A 16 -68.21 -11.93 -9.43
N ILE A 17 -68.92 -11.45 -8.41
CA ILE A 17 -68.86 -10.05 -7.98
C ILE A 17 -67.50 -9.76 -7.34
N GLU A 18 -67.00 -10.65 -6.49
CA GLU A 18 -65.68 -10.51 -5.88
C GLU A 18 -64.56 -10.57 -6.92
N PHE A 19 -64.65 -11.46 -7.91
CA PHE A 19 -63.70 -11.53 -9.01
C PHE A 19 -63.69 -10.25 -9.85
N GLN A 20 -64.86 -9.66 -10.17
CA GLN A 20 -64.92 -8.37 -10.86
C GLN A 20 -64.41 -7.22 -10.00
N ARG A 21 -64.67 -7.22 -8.70
CA ARG A 21 -64.24 -6.16 -7.77
C ARG A 21 -62.71 -6.18 -7.61
N ASN A 22 -62.12 -7.37 -7.42
CA ASN A 22 -60.66 -7.55 -7.39
C ASN A 22 -60.00 -7.23 -8.74
N ALA A 23 -60.57 -7.70 -9.86
CA ALA A 23 -60.04 -7.41 -11.19
C ALA A 23 -60.10 -5.91 -11.55
N ARG A 24 -61.01 -5.15 -10.93
CA ARG A 24 -61.13 -3.70 -11.13
C ARG A 24 -60.24 -2.90 -10.18
N GLN A 25 -59.98 -3.39 -8.97
CA GLN A 25 -59.06 -2.74 -8.03
C GLN A 25 -57.59 -2.85 -8.44
N TRP A 26 -57.18 -3.95 -9.09
CA TRP A 26 -55.79 -4.15 -9.52
C TRP A 26 -55.58 -4.07 -11.03
N GLY A 27 -56.64 -3.75 -11.78
CA GLY A 27 -56.65 -3.88 -13.23
C GLY A 27 -56.51 -5.35 -13.63
N ARG A 28 -56.94 -5.69 -14.85
CA ARG A 28 -56.70 -7.03 -15.38
C ARG A 28 -55.19 -7.21 -15.46
N VAL A 29 -54.63 -8.02 -14.56
CA VAL A 29 -53.22 -8.42 -14.57
C VAL A 29 -53.06 -9.35 -15.77
N LEU A 30 -53.09 -8.79 -16.98
CA LEU A 30 -52.59 -9.45 -18.16
C LEU A 30 -51.08 -9.50 -17.94
N PRO A 31 -50.46 -10.68 -17.77
CA PRO A 31 -49.01 -10.80 -17.75
C PRO A 31 -48.53 -10.64 -19.20
N ILE A 32 -48.69 -9.44 -19.75
CA ILE A 32 -47.98 -9.01 -20.94
C ILE A 32 -46.61 -8.59 -20.43
N GLN A 33 -45.82 -9.56 -19.94
CA GLN A 33 -44.38 -9.36 -19.84
C GLN A 33 -43.84 -9.76 -21.20
N PRO A 34 -43.67 -8.82 -22.14
CA PRO A 34 -43.00 -9.18 -23.38
C PRO A 34 -41.56 -9.58 -23.00
N LEU A 35 -41.00 -10.54 -23.73
CA LEU A 35 -39.60 -10.96 -23.61
C LEU A 35 -38.58 -9.79 -23.43
N PRO A 36 -38.76 -8.59 -24.03
CA PRO A 36 -37.90 -7.43 -23.80
C PRO A 36 -37.82 -6.98 -22.34
N THR A 37 -38.89 -7.10 -21.54
CA THR A 37 -38.86 -6.68 -20.13
C THR A 37 -37.95 -7.58 -19.31
N ARG A 38 -37.93 -8.89 -19.60
CA ARG A 38 -36.98 -9.82 -18.95
C ARG A 38 -35.55 -9.47 -19.33
N ILE A 39 -35.28 -9.17 -20.60
CA ILE A 39 -33.95 -8.74 -21.07
C ILE A 39 -33.53 -7.43 -20.37
N MET A 40 -34.43 -6.47 -20.23
CA MET A 40 -34.14 -5.19 -19.57
C MET A 40 -33.84 -5.37 -18.07
N VAL A 41 -34.56 -6.26 -17.39
CA VAL A 41 -34.25 -6.61 -15.99
C VAL A 41 -32.87 -7.26 -15.90
N TRP A 42 -32.56 -8.26 -16.74
CA TRP A 42 -31.24 -8.89 -16.75
C TRP A 42 -30.10 -7.90 -17.03
N LEU A 43 -30.31 -6.96 -17.96
CA LEU A 43 -29.33 -5.93 -18.29
C LEU A 43 -29.07 -5.01 -17.09
N ILE A 44 -30.13 -4.53 -16.42
CA ILE A 44 -30.01 -3.66 -15.24
C ILE A 44 -29.32 -4.41 -14.10
N THR A 45 -29.70 -5.67 -13.87
CA THR A 45 -29.06 -6.52 -12.84
C THR A 45 -27.58 -6.74 -13.16
N ALA A 46 -27.22 -7.00 -14.41
CA ALA A 46 -25.84 -7.18 -14.83
C ALA A 46 -25.01 -5.88 -14.67
N ALA A 47 -25.59 -4.73 -15.01
CA ALA A 47 -24.94 -3.43 -14.82
C ALA A 47 -24.70 -3.14 -13.32
N ALA A 48 -25.70 -3.37 -12.47
CA ALA A 48 -25.56 -3.22 -11.02
C ALA A 48 -24.50 -4.17 -10.44
N ALA A 49 -24.51 -5.44 -10.84
CA ALA A 49 -23.51 -6.42 -10.42
C ALA A 49 -22.10 -6.02 -10.86
N SER A 50 -21.95 -5.47 -12.07
CA SER A 50 -20.66 -4.98 -12.59
C SER A 50 -20.14 -3.78 -11.79
N ILE A 51 -21.01 -2.85 -11.39
CA ILE A 51 -20.63 -1.72 -10.53
C ILE A 51 -20.17 -2.23 -9.16
N ILE A 52 -20.92 -3.15 -8.56
CA ILE A 52 -20.56 -3.74 -7.26
C ILE A 52 -19.23 -4.47 -7.35
N ALA A 53 -19.04 -5.32 -8.37
CA ALA A 53 -17.79 -6.00 -8.62
C ALA A 53 -16.65 -4.99 -8.83
N PHE A 54 -16.87 -3.93 -9.59
CA PHE A 54 -15.89 -2.86 -9.78
C PHE A 54 -15.55 -2.16 -8.47
N LEU A 55 -16.50 -1.89 -7.57
CA LEU A 55 -16.19 -1.30 -6.27
C LEU A 55 -15.33 -2.21 -5.38
N PHE A 56 -15.52 -3.52 -5.45
CA PHE A 56 -14.68 -4.48 -4.72
C PHE A 56 -13.30 -4.69 -5.39
N LEU A 57 -13.26 -4.70 -6.73
CA LEU A 57 -12.03 -4.95 -7.50
C LEU A 57 -11.18 -3.69 -7.68
N ALA A 58 -11.80 -2.51 -7.69
CA ALA A 58 -11.12 -1.22 -7.69
C ALA A 58 -10.55 -0.95 -6.29
N HIS A 59 -9.49 -1.68 -5.97
CA HIS A 59 -8.59 -1.31 -4.90
C HIS A 59 -8.00 0.05 -5.26
N TYR A 60 -8.55 1.10 -4.65
CA TYR A 60 -7.96 2.43 -4.70
C TYR A 60 -6.62 2.36 -3.95
N ALA A 61 -5.55 2.14 -4.70
CA ALA A 61 -4.19 2.13 -4.20
C ALA A 61 -3.86 3.53 -3.68
N ARG A 62 -4.19 3.78 -2.41
CA ARG A 62 -3.80 4.99 -1.69
C ARG A 62 -2.28 4.96 -1.57
N LYS A 63 -1.62 5.61 -2.54
CA LYS A 63 -0.17 5.83 -2.53
C LYS A 63 0.11 6.89 -1.48
N GLU A 64 0.52 6.46 -0.30
CA GLU A 64 1.12 7.36 0.67
C GLU A 64 2.57 7.61 0.27
N THR A 65 2.87 8.85 -0.10
CA THR A 65 4.24 9.29 -0.36
C THR A 65 5.00 9.29 0.96
N VAL A 66 5.75 8.22 1.21
CA VAL A 66 6.67 8.14 2.34
C VAL A 66 7.96 8.88 1.99
N ILE A 67 8.38 9.79 2.86
CA ILE A 67 9.70 10.43 2.77
C ILE A 67 10.70 9.43 3.35
N GLY A 68 11.22 8.55 2.49
CA GLY A 68 12.33 7.65 2.82
C GLY A 68 13.67 8.33 2.51
N TYR A 69 14.66 8.13 3.36
CA TYR A 69 16.04 8.52 3.07
C TYR A 69 16.77 7.33 2.44
N LEU A 70 17.50 7.58 1.35
CA LEU A 70 18.35 6.59 0.72
C LEU A 70 19.66 6.50 1.51
N THR A 71 19.72 5.56 2.45
CA THR A 71 21.00 5.17 3.06
C THR A 71 21.78 4.34 2.04
N PRO A 72 23.04 4.67 1.74
CA PRO A 72 23.90 3.82 0.91
C PRO A 72 23.94 2.40 1.47
N ALA A 73 23.64 1.40 0.63
CA ALA A 73 23.59 -0.01 1.04
C ALA A 73 24.93 -0.53 1.60
N SER A 74 26.04 0.15 1.30
CA SER A 74 27.39 -0.22 1.73
C SER A 74 27.83 0.41 3.05
N GLY A 75 27.04 1.28 3.67
CA GLY A 75 27.45 2.01 4.87
C GLY A 75 28.63 2.96 4.62
N THR A 76 28.82 3.94 5.51
CA THR A 76 30.00 4.82 5.47
C THR A 76 31.08 4.20 6.34
N ALA A 77 32.09 3.56 5.73
CA ALA A 77 33.27 3.09 6.46
C ALA A 77 34.18 4.29 6.74
N ARG A 78 34.11 4.84 7.96
CA ARG A 78 35.01 5.92 8.41
C ARG A 78 36.37 5.31 8.76
N ILE A 79 37.34 5.47 7.88
CA ILE A 79 38.73 5.05 8.12
C ILE A 79 39.41 6.13 8.98
N VAL A 80 39.92 5.73 10.14
CA VAL A 80 40.66 6.61 11.07
C VAL A 80 42.10 6.14 11.18
N ALA A 81 43.04 7.09 11.31
CA ALA A 81 44.43 6.75 11.57
C ALA A 81 44.55 6.12 12.97
N PRO A 82 45.30 5.01 13.14
CA PRO A 82 45.43 4.33 14.42
C PRO A 82 46.24 5.12 15.46
N GLN A 83 47.08 6.06 15.02
CA GLN A 83 47.94 6.89 15.87
C GLN A 83 47.91 8.35 15.42
N GLN A 84 48.14 9.26 16.36
CA GLN A 84 48.35 10.68 16.05
C GLN A 84 49.71 10.83 15.35
N GLY A 85 49.74 11.62 14.29
CA GLY A 85 50.96 11.85 13.50
C GLY A 85 50.71 12.90 12.43
N THR A 86 51.79 13.31 11.76
CA THR A 86 51.74 14.29 10.67
C THR A 86 51.54 13.56 9.34
N ILE A 87 50.59 14.03 8.53
CA ILE A 87 50.35 13.45 7.19
C ILE A 87 51.56 13.79 6.31
N SER A 88 52.31 12.78 5.87
CA SER A 88 53.47 12.95 5.01
C SER A 88 53.13 12.93 3.52
N ALA A 89 52.13 12.14 3.12
CA ALA A 89 51.65 12.09 1.74
C ALA A 89 50.19 11.63 1.64
N VAL A 90 49.46 12.14 0.65
CA VAL A 90 48.10 11.71 0.30
C VAL A 90 48.12 11.14 -1.11
N TYR A 91 47.69 9.89 -1.26
CA TYR A 91 47.79 9.14 -2.51
C TYR A 91 46.47 9.07 -3.29
N VAL A 92 45.38 9.57 -2.74
CA VAL A 92 44.03 9.50 -3.32
C VAL A 92 43.36 10.87 -3.39
N ARG A 93 42.47 11.04 -4.37
CA ARG A 93 41.64 12.25 -4.54
C ARG A 93 40.21 12.01 -4.10
N GLU A 94 39.53 13.07 -3.67
CA GLU A 94 38.11 13.01 -3.32
C GLU A 94 37.28 12.47 -4.51
N GLY A 95 36.40 11.51 -4.23
CA GLY A 95 35.55 10.86 -5.25
C GLY A 95 36.22 9.74 -6.07
N GLN A 96 37.51 9.44 -5.83
CA GLN A 96 38.19 8.33 -6.48
C GLN A 96 37.73 6.99 -5.90
N ARG A 97 37.43 6.01 -6.77
CA ARG A 97 37.20 4.62 -6.34
C ARG A 97 38.54 4.01 -5.93
N VAL A 98 38.56 3.41 -4.76
CA VAL A 98 39.73 2.73 -4.19
C VAL A 98 39.43 1.25 -4.00
N GLU A 99 40.45 0.42 -4.18
CA GLU A 99 40.35 -1.03 -3.97
C GLU A 99 40.84 -1.41 -2.57
N GLU A 100 40.46 -2.60 -2.11
CA GLU A 100 40.91 -3.12 -0.81
C GLU A 100 42.44 -3.25 -0.79
N GLY A 101 43.07 -2.68 0.25
CA GLY A 101 44.54 -2.66 0.40
C GLY A 101 45.25 -1.49 -0.30
N GLN A 102 44.54 -0.61 -1.02
CA GLN A 102 45.15 0.56 -1.63
C GLN A 102 45.58 1.58 -0.55
N PRO A 103 46.85 2.05 -0.55
CA PRO A 103 47.30 3.07 0.39
C PRO A 103 46.59 4.40 0.11
N LEU A 104 45.92 4.95 1.12
CA LEU A 104 45.20 6.22 1.01
C LEU A 104 46.09 7.40 1.43
N LEU A 105 46.82 7.23 2.54
CA LEU A 105 47.58 8.28 3.19
C LEU A 105 48.74 7.68 3.98
N SER A 106 49.87 8.38 3.96
CA SER A 106 51.04 8.08 4.78
C SER A 106 51.06 9.03 5.96
N VAL A 107 51.17 8.48 7.18
CA VAL A 107 51.23 9.23 8.42
C VAL A 107 52.56 8.93 9.09
N THR A 108 53.33 9.97 9.38
CA THR A 108 54.57 9.86 10.15
C THR A 108 54.26 10.18 11.61
N THR A 109 54.47 9.21 12.49
CA THR A 109 54.29 9.38 13.93
C THR A 109 55.65 9.55 14.58
N ASP A 110 56.00 10.80 14.91
CA ASP A 110 57.16 11.09 15.74
C ASP A 110 56.77 10.82 17.20
N GLN A 111 57.24 9.70 17.75
CA GLN A 111 57.06 9.38 19.16
C GLN A 111 58.06 10.20 20.00
N ILE A 112 57.68 11.44 20.32
CA ILE A 112 58.41 12.29 21.24
C ILE A 112 57.94 11.95 22.67
N ALA A 113 58.83 11.39 23.50
CA ALA A 113 58.55 11.18 24.92
C ALA A 113 58.31 12.52 25.63
N ALA A 114 57.65 12.49 26.79
CA ALA A 114 57.42 13.67 27.64
C ALA A 114 58.71 14.44 28.05
N ASP A 115 59.89 13.85 27.82
CA ASP A 115 61.23 14.41 28.04
C ASP A 115 61.87 15.01 26.75
N GLY A 116 61.13 15.12 25.64
CA GLY A 116 61.62 15.72 24.38
C GLY A 116 62.61 14.85 23.58
N LYS A 117 62.84 13.61 24.01
CA LYS A 117 63.72 12.64 23.34
C LYS A 117 62.92 11.67 22.47
N ASP A 118 63.44 11.38 21.28
CA ASP A 118 62.86 10.39 20.37
C ASP A 118 62.95 8.99 20.99
N VAL A 119 61.78 8.39 21.19
CA VAL A 119 61.65 7.06 21.81
C VAL A 119 62.30 5.99 20.93
N ASN A 120 62.24 6.13 19.60
CA ASN A 120 62.86 5.17 18.68
C ASN A 120 64.39 5.24 18.75
N ALA A 121 64.97 6.43 18.88
CA ALA A 121 66.42 6.59 19.05
C ALA A 121 66.92 5.92 20.34
N THR A 122 66.11 5.97 21.41
CA THR A 122 66.45 5.35 22.70
C THR A 122 66.41 3.82 22.64
N ILE A 123 65.42 3.24 21.94
CA ILE A 123 65.29 1.78 21.76
C ILE A 123 66.42 1.21 20.89
N LEU A 124 66.87 1.95 19.87
CA LEU A 124 68.02 1.55 19.06
C LEU A 124 69.31 1.49 19.89
N SER A 125 69.49 2.43 20.83
CA SER A 125 70.68 2.45 21.69
C SER A 125 70.74 1.31 22.72
N THR A 126 69.59 0.75 23.12
CA THR A 126 69.53 -0.37 24.07
C THR A 126 69.72 -1.73 23.40
N LEU A 127 69.41 -1.86 22.11
CA LEU A 127 69.69 -3.06 21.31
C LEU A 127 71.15 -3.15 20.83
N ALA A 128 71.87 -2.03 20.80
CA ALA A 128 73.28 -1.96 20.42
C ALA A 128 74.26 -2.27 21.57
N ARG A 129 73.75 -2.75 22.72
CA ARG A 129 74.53 -3.11 23.91
C ARG A 129 74.43 -4.61 24.17
#